data_AF-A0A9P6B2A8-F1
#
_entry.id   AF-A0A9P6B2A8-F1
#
_cell.length_a   1.000
_cell.length_b   1.000
_cell.length_c   1.000
_cell.angle_alpha   90.00
_cell.angle_beta   90.00
_cell.angle_gamma   90.00
#
_symmetry.space_group_name_H-M   'P 1'
#
loop_
_entity.id
_entity.type
_entity.pdbx_description
1 polymer ?
#
loop_
_entity_poly.entity_id
_entity_poly.type
_entity_poly.pdbx_seq_one_letter_code
_entity_poly.pdbx_strand_id
1 'polypeptide(L)'
;VMKAMRALMDFIYIAQYPLQSNMTLDALKLALSNFHKNKEIFIQNGSQTGSAGVIDHMNIPKVHALHRWMTNIPDLGTTNNYCTEIGETLHIVMCKMAY
;
A
#
# COMPACT_ATOMS: atom_id res chain seq x y z
N VAL A 1 6.11 5.68 16.39
CA VAL A 1 6.44 4.75 15.28
C VAL A 1 5.48 3.56 15.23
N MET A 2 5.36 2.76 16.29
CA MET A 2 4.53 1.54 16.31
C MET A 2 3.07 1.74 15.87
N LYS A 3 2.42 2.85 16.25
CA LYS A 3 1.04 3.16 15.82
C LYS A 3 0.92 3.38 14.31
N ALA A 4 1.87 4.12 13.72
CA ALA A 4 1.91 4.36 12.29
C ALA A 4 2.18 3.07 11.51
N MET A 5 3.13 2.26 11.98
CA MET A 5 3.44 0.97 11.36
C MET A 5 2.25 0.00 11.45
N ARG A 6 1.59 -0.09 12.61
CA ARG A 6 0.39 -0.91 12.78
C ARG A 6 -0.72 -0.48 11.84
N ALA A 7 -1.04 0.82 11.78
CA ALA A 7 -2.08 1.33 10.89
C ALA A 7 -1.77 1.05 9.40
N LEU A 8 -0.49 1.11 9.01
CA LEU A 8 -0.06 0.75 7.67
C LEU A 8 -0.24 -0.75 7.39
N MET A 9 0.16 -1.61 8.34
CA MET A 9 -0.03 -3.06 8.21
C MET A 9 -1.52 -3.43 8.16
N ASP A 10 -2.33 -2.87 9.05
CA ASP A 10 -3.79 -3.08 9.05
C ASP A 10 -4.38 -2.72 7.68
N PHE A 11 -3.96 -1.59 7.10
CA PHE A 11 -4.39 -1.20 5.75
C PHE A 11 -4.01 -2.23 4.68
N ILE A 12 -2.75 -2.67 4.67
CA ILE A 12 -2.26 -3.65 3.68
C ILE A 12 -2.99 -4.98 3.82
N TYR A 13 -3.14 -5.50 5.04
CA TYR A 13 -3.80 -6.78 5.27
C TYR A 13 -5.28 -6.73 4.91
N ILE A 14 -5.99 -5.66 5.27
CA ILE A 14 -7.40 -5.50 4.89
C ILE A 14 -7.53 -5.39 3.36
N ALA A 15 -6.67 -4.63 2.68
CA ALA A 15 -6.72 -4.48 1.23
C ALA A 15 -6.55 -5.82 0.48
N GLN A 16 -5.80 -6.76 1.05
CA GLN A 16 -5.54 -8.09 0.50
C GLN A 16 -6.67 -9.10 0.70
N TYR A 17 -7.76 -8.73 1.38
CA TYR A 17 -8.86 -9.68 1.58
C TYR A 17 -9.48 -10.12 0.25
N PRO A 18 -9.77 -11.44 0.10
CA PRO A 18 -10.31 -11.99 -1.15
C PRO A 18 -11.74 -11.53 -1.41
N LEU A 19 -12.43 -11.05 -0.39
CA LEU A 19 -13.75 -10.45 -0.48
C LEU A 19 -13.79 -9.20 0.38
N GLN A 20 -14.27 -8.11 -0.21
CA GLN A 20 -14.46 -6.84 0.47
C GLN A 20 -15.94 -6.60 0.69
N SER A 21 -16.30 -6.20 1.91
CA SER A 21 -17.64 -5.74 2.27
C SER A 21 -17.58 -4.25 2.63
N ASN A 22 -18.74 -3.62 2.80
CA ASN A 22 -18.78 -2.23 3.28
C ASN A 22 -18.04 -2.06 4.62
N MET A 23 -18.11 -3.07 5.50
CA MET A 23 -17.40 -3.05 6.78
C MET A 23 -15.87 -3.06 6.61
N THR A 24 -15.36 -3.87 5.68
CA THR A 24 -13.91 -3.94 5.43
C THR A 24 -13.42 -2.68 4.72
N LEU A 25 -14.22 -2.09 3.82
CA LEU A 25 -13.93 -0.79 3.21
C LEU A 25 -13.88 0.34 4.25
N ASP A 26 -14.79 0.36 5.21
CA ASP A 26 -14.76 1.34 6.30
C ASP A 26 -13.56 1.13 7.23
N ALA A 27 -13.20 -0.13 7.52
CA ALA A 27 -11.98 -0.45 8.25
C ALA A 27 -10.72 -0.02 7.49
N LEU A 28 -10.70 -0.18 6.17
CA LEU A 28 -9.60 0.27 5.30
C LEU A 28 -9.45 1.80 5.32
N LYS A 29 -10.56 2.55 5.23
CA LYS A 29 -10.56 4.02 5.37
C LYS A 29 -10.04 4.46 6.74
N LEU A 30 -10.49 3.79 7.79
CA LEU A 30 -10.05 4.06 9.15
C LEU A 30 -8.55 3.81 9.32
N ALA A 31 -8.04 2.69 8.79
CA ALA A 31 -6.61 2.36 8.81
C ALA A 31 -5.78 3.43 8.08
N LEU A 32 -6.21 3.91 6.90
CA LEU A 32 -5.49 4.97 6.21
C LEU A 32 -5.53 6.31 6.97
N SER A 33 -6.68 6.67 7.55
CA SER A 33 -6.79 7.86 8.40
C SER A 33 -5.84 7.79 9.60
N ASN A 34 -5.80 6.63 10.27
CA ASN A 34 -4.91 6.40 11.41
C ASN A 34 -3.44 6.44 11.00
N PHE A 35 -3.09 5.92 9.82
CA PHE A 35 -1.74 6.05 9.28
C PHE A 35 -1.39 7.53 9.06
N HIS A 36 -2.25 8.32 8.41
CA HIS A 36 -2.00 9.74 8.17
C HIS A 36 -1.87 10.57 9.44
N LYS A 37 -2.62 10.25 10.49
CA LYS A 37 -2.50 10.91 11.80
C LYS A 37 -1.17 10.64 12.49
N ASN A 38 -0.55 9.48 12.25
CA ASN A 38 0.64 9.05 12.97
C ASN A 38 1.93 9.10 12.14
N LYS A 39 1.84 9.33 10.82
CA LYS A 39 2.99 9.22 9.90
C LYS A 39 4.09 10.26 10.14
N GLU A 40 3.77 11.41 10.74
CA GLU A 40 4.75 12.46 11.03
C GLU A 40 5.89 11.99 11.93
N ILE A 41 5.65 10.94 12.73
CA ILE A 41 6.68 10.37 13.60
C ILE A 41 7.92 9.87 12.83
N PHE A 42 7.77 9.50 11.54
CA PHE A 42 8.88 9.06 10.69
C PHE A 42 9.78 10.21 10.24
N ILE A 43 9.24 11.44 10.23
CA ILE A 43 10.00 12.65 9.94
C ILE A 43 10.67 13.12 11.23
N GLN A 44 9.91 13.21 12.32
CA GLN A 44 10.40 13.68 13.62
C GLN A 44 11.56 12.85 14.19
N ASN A 45 11.57 11.54 13.92
CA ASN A 45 12.64 10.66 14.40
C ASN A 45 13.80 10.48 13.39
N GLY A 46 13.81 11.24 12.29
CA GLY A 46 14.85 11.16 11.26
C GLY A 46 14.87 9.85 10.46
N SER A 47 13.84 9.00 10.56
CA SER A 47 13.78 7.73 9.80
C SER A 47 13.73 7.96 8.30
N GLN A 48 13.22 9.12 7.87
CA GLN A 48 13.23 9.52 6.48
C GLN A 48 14.57 10.16 6.11
N THR A 49 15.55 9.33 5.73
CA THR A 49 16.87 9.77 5.25
C THR A 49 17.13 9.21 3.86
N GLY A 50 17.46 10.08 2.91
CA GLY A 50 17.89 9.73 1.56
C GLY A 50 19.41 9.88 1.38
N SER A 51 19.88 9.70 0.14
CA SER A 51 21.29 9.89 -0.20
C SER A 51 21.81 11.32 0.03
N ALA A 52 20.90 12.30 0.02
CA ALA A 52 21.20 13.72 0.27
C ALA A 52 20.98 14.16 1.73
N GLY A 53 20.64 13.24 2.64
CA GLY A 53 20.38 13.54 4.05
C GLY A 53 18.92 13.37 4.46
N VAL A 54 18.53 14.01 5.57
CA VAL A 54 17.18 13.92 6.16
C VAL A 54 16.17 14.64 5.25
N ILE A 55 15.04 13.98 4.99
CA ILE A 55 13.95 14.52 4.18
C ILE A 55 12.79 14.87 5.12
N ASP A 56 12.31 16.10 5.02
CA ASP A 56 11.27 16.70 5.88
C ASP A 56 9.83 16.34 5.46
N HIS A 57 9.67 15.48 4.45
CA HIS A 57 8.38 15.14 3.88
C HIS A 57 8.20 13.63 3.65
N MET A 58 6.94 13.21 3.56
CA MET A 58 6.56 11.82 3.25
C MET A 58 5.89 11.67 1.87
N ASN A 59 6.38 12.44 0.88
CA ASN A 59 5.91 12.39 -0.51
C ASN A 59 6.44 11.16 -1.27
N ILE A 60 6.11 9.97 -0.77
CA ILE A 60 6.50 8.70 -1.38
C ILE A 60 5.39 8.28 -2.36
N PRO A 61 5.68 8.07 -3.65
CA PRO A 61 4.66 7.68 -4.63
C PRO A 61 3.83 6.47 -4.21
N LYS A 62 4.47 5.47 -3.59
CA LYS A 62 3.80 4.28 -3.03
C LYS A 62 2.82 4.62 -1.90
N VAL A 63 3.17 5.55 -1.01
CA VAL A 63 2.28 6.00 0.07
C VAL A 63 1.10 6.80 -0.49
N HIS A 64 1.36 7.64 -1.49
CA HIS A 64 0.29 8.36 -2.19
C HIS A 64 -0.68 7.39 -2.89
N ALA A 65 -0.17 6.32 -3.51
CA ALA A 65 -0.97 5.31 -4.19
C ALA A 65 -2.00 4.61 -3.29
N LEU A 66 -1.80 4.57 -1.96
CA LEU A 66 -2.77 4.00 -1.01
C LEU A 66 -4.15 4.71 -1.09
N HIS A 67 -4.19 5.99 -1.43
CA HIS A 67 -5.46 6.70 -1.65
C HIS A 67 -6.22 6.15 -2.85
N ARG A 68 -5.50 5.76 -3.91
CA ARG A 68 -6.12 5.17 -5.11
C ARG A 68 -6.71 3.80 -4.82
N TRP A 69 -6.20 3.07 -3.83
CA TRP A 69 -6.79 1.78 -3.48
C TRP A 69 -8.21 1.94 -2.91
N MET A 70 -8.53 3.08 -2.28
CA MET A 70 -9.91 3.33 -1.82
C MET A 70 -10.92 3.43 -2.96
N THR A 71 -10.51 3.92 -4.13
CA THR A 71 -11.38 4.02 -5.31
C THR A 71 -11.29 2.74 -6.16
N ASN A 72 -10.11 2.18 -6.31
CA ASN A 72 -9.88 1.03 -7.17
C ASN A 72 -10.51 -0.25 -6.62
N ILE A 73 -10.54 -0.46 -5.30
CA ILE A 73 -11.09 -1.70 -4.74
C ILE A 73 -12.60 -1.85 -5.03
N PRO A 74 -13.43 -0.81 -4.84
CA PRO A 74 -14.82 -0.83 -5.30
C PRO A 74 -14.98 -1.04 -6.81
N ASP A 75 -14.12 -0.43 -7.64
CA ASP A 75 -14.30 -0.38 -9.10
C ASP A 75 -13.74 -1.62 -9.83
N LEU A 76 -12.63 -2.17 -9.34
CA LEU A 76 -11.85 -3.24 -9.99
C LEU A 76 -11.86 -4.56 -9.21
N GLY A 77 -12.44 -4.55 -8.01
CA GLY A 77 -12.43 -5.68 -7.08
C GLY A 77 -11.14 -5.77 -6.26
N THR A 78 -10.72 -6.99 -5.95
CA THR A 78 -9.56 -7.22 -5.08
C THR A 78 -8.26 -6.76 -5.73
N THR A 79 -7.26 -6.44 -4.91
CA THR A 79 -5.95 -5.95 -5.41
C THR A 79 -5.25 -6.93 -6.34
N ASN A 80 -5.54 -8.23 -6.23
CA ASN A 80 -5.00 -9.25 -7.12
C ASN A 80 -5.53 -9.14 -8.55
N ASN A 81 -6.75 -8.63 -8.77
CA ASN A 81 -7.34 -8.56 -10.11
C ASN A 81 -6.60 -7.63 -11.06
N TYR A 82 -5.86 -6.65 -10.52
CA TYR A 82 -5.14 -5.65 -11.31
C TYR A 82 -3.64 -5.57 -10.96
N CYS A 83 -3.11 -6.60 -10.29
CA CYS A 83 -1.68 -6.74 -10.03
C CYS A 83 -0.94 -7.24 -11.28
N THR A 84 0.34 -6.87 -11.43
CA THR A 84 1.19 -7.33 -12.55
C THR A 84 1.75 -8.73 -12.34
N GLU A 85 1.57 -9.34 -11.16
CA GLU A 85 2.14 -10.64 -10.78
C GLU A 85 1.84 -11.75 -11.79
N ILE A 86 0.62 -11.82 -12.32
CA ILE A 86 0.24 -12.84 -13.32
C ILE A 86 1.02 -12.64 -14.62
N GLY A 87 1.13 -11.39 -15.08
CA GLY A 87 1.87 -11.04 -16.29
C GLY A 87 3.37 -11.27 -16.14
N GLU A 88 3.95 -10.90 -15.00
CA GLU A 88 5.36 -11.13 -14.67
C GLU A 88 5.66 -12.64 -14.56
N THR A 89 4.78 -13.41 -13.92
CA THR A 89 4.92 -14.88 -13.83
C THR A 89 4.90 -15.51 -15.21
N LEU A 90 3.94 -15.12 -16.06
CA LEU A 90 3.87 -15.60 -17.44
C LEU A 90 5.10 -15.22 -18.25
N HIS A 91 5.58 -13.97 -18.12
CA HIS A 91 6.77 -13.49 -18.79
C HIS A 91 8.01 -14.32 -18.42
N ILE A 92 8.18 -14.65 -17.14
CA ILE A 92 9.28 -15.53 -16.70
C ILE A 92 9.20 -16.92 -17.35
N VAL A 93 8.00 -17.52 -17.39
CA VAL A 93 7.79 -18.84 -18.00
C VAL A 93 8.09 -18.79 -19.50
N MET A 94 7.56 -17.80 -20.21
CA MET A 94 7.74 -17.64 -21.66
C MET A 94 9.20 -17.33 -22.04
N CYS A 95 9.91 -16.49 -21.27
CA CYS A 95 11.33 -16.20 -21.53
C CYS A 95 12.26 -17.40 -21.24
N LYS A 96 11.84 -18.34 -20.39
CA LYS A 96 12.65 -19.51 -20.03
C LYS A 96 12.32 -20.76 -20.86
N MET A 97 11.12 -20.83 -21.42
CA MET A 97 10.73 -21.88 -22.38
C MET A 97 11.08 -21.39 -23.79
N ALA A 98 12.35 -21.54 -24.18
CA ALA A 98 12.76 -21.36 -25.57
C ALA A 98 12.04 -22.43 -26.43
N TYR A 99 11.50 -22.00 -27.56
CA TYR A 99 10.88 -22.87 -28.57
C TYR A 99 11.88 -23.92 -29.08
#